data_AF-A0A0H2RL82-F1
#
_entry.id   AF-A0A0H2RL82-F1
#
_cell.length_a   1.000
_cell.length_b   1.000
_cell.length_c   1.000
_cell.angle_alpha   90.00
_cell.angle_beta   90.00
_cell.angle_gamma   90.00
#
_symmetry.space_group_name_H-M   'P 1'
#
loop_
_entity.id
_entity.type
_entity.pdbx_description
1 polymer ?
#
loop_
_entity_poly.entity_id
_entity_poly.type
_entity_poly.pdbx_seq_one_letter_code
_entity_poly.pdbx_strand_id
1 'polypeptide(L)'
;MYYSKLEYAAQAAIEWGVEHEFQIKELEAKLANDLSNSRAVHSLLVEAMGSLNDNRQRVDRALNTHIPHIYEELKESMESLIDLQDRLPKIRSQVKTIREVYDSGRDKANILLTDLEWKQSSFQDKCYRIIFTRTAPVSSLEIALFRLAFCLVFVLFAWQLGGALDGAYRAHRHRLVWGDKLIS
;
A
#
# COMPACT_ATOMS: atom_id res chain seq x y z
N MET A 1 -79.52 84.30 31.75
CA MET A 1 -79.82 82.85 31.75
C MET A 1 -79.62 82.16 30.39
N TYR A 2 -79.47 82.89 29.26
CA TYR A 2 -79.21 82.28 27.94
C TYR A 2 -77.73 81.93 27.70
N TYR A 3 -76.79 82.67 28.30
CA TYR A 3 -75.35 82.43 28.15
C TYR A 3 -74.89 81.06 28.66
N SER A 4 -75.44 80.57 29.77
CA SER A 4 -75.02 79.30 30.39
C SER A 4 -75.43 78.06 29.61
N LYS A 5 -76.52 78.10 28.83
CA LYS A 5 -76.93 76.97 27.97
C LYS A 5 -76.06 76.85 26.71
N LEU A 6 -75.61 78.00 26.20
CA LEU A 6 -74.77 78.07 25.01
C LEU A 6 -73.34 77.64 25.34
N GLU A 7 -72.81 78.05 26.50
CA GLU A 7 -71.56 77.52 27.04
C GLU A 7 -71.63 76.01 27.29
N TYR A 8 -72.70 75.50 27.88
CA TYR A 8 -72.86 74.07 28.12
C TYR A 8 -72.91 73.25 26.81
N ALA A 9 -73.64 73.73 25.80
CA ALA A 9 -73.70 73.09 24.49
C ALA A 9 -72.36 73.15 23.75
N ALA A 10 -71.65 74.29 23.84
CA ALA A 10 -70.31 74.43 23.27
C ALA A 10 -69.32 73.49 23.97
N GLN A 11 -69.40 73.35 25.29
CA GLN A 11 -68.52 72.48 26.06
C GLN A 11 -68.78 71.00 25.79
N ALA A 12 -70.05 70.59 25.69
CA ALA A 12 -70.41 69.24 25.27
C ALA A 12 -69.99 68.93 23.82
N ALA A 13 -70.07 69.91 22.91
CA ALA A 13 -69.60 69.76 21.54
C ALA A 13 -68.06 69.63 21.46
N ILE A 14 -67.33 70.36 22.30
CA ILE A 14 -65.87 70.25 22.43
C ILE A 14 -65.50 68.86 22.97
N GLU A 15 -66.14 68.40 24.05
CA GLU A 15 -65.91 67.09 24.65
C GLU A 15 -66.19 65.95 23.65
N TRP A 16 -67.31 66.05 22.93
CA TRP A 16 -67.68 65.12 21.87
C TRP A 16 -66.65 65.13 20.72
N GLY A 17 -66.15 66.31 20.34
CA GLY A 17 -65.12 66.47 19.32
C GLY A 17 -63.77 65.85 19.73
N VAL A 18 -63.36 66.04 20.99
CA VAL A 18 -62.12 65.48 21.54
C VAL A 18 -62.18 63.95 21.59
N GLU A 19 -63.31 63.38 22.01
CA GLU A 19 -63.51 61.92 22.03
C GLU A 19 -63.46 61.31 20.62
N HIS A 20 -64.11 61.95 19.63
CA HIS A 20 -64.04 61.51 18.24
C HIS A 20 -62.63 61.65 17.67
N GLU A 21 -61.90 62.72 18.02
CA GLU A 21 -60.51 62.87 17.61
C GLU A 21 -59.61 61.77 18.17
N PHE A 22 -59.85 61.34 19.42
CA PHE A 22 -59.13 60.22 20.02
C PHE A 22 -59.41 58.89 19.29
N GLN A 23 -60.69 58.60 19.02
CA GLN A 23 -61.08 57.39 18.27
C GLN A 23 -60.53 57.39 16.84
N ILE A 24 -60.52 58.54 16.17
CA ILE A 24 -59.90 58.68 14.84
C ILE A 24 -58.40 58.38 14.92
N LYS A 25 -57.68 58.95 15.90
CA LYS A 25 -56.24 58.68 16.07
C LYS A 25 -55.94 57.22 16.38
N GLU A 26 -56.76 56.56 17.17
CA GLU A 26 -56.60 55.12 17.45
C GLU A 26 -56.80 54.27 16.20
N LEU A 27 -57.84 54.57 15.41
CA LEU A 27 -58.09 53.91 14.13
C LEU A 27 -56.96 54.17 13.12
N GLU A 28 -56.46 55.40 13.04
CA GLU A 28 -55.31 55.75 12.21
C GLU A 28 -54.05 54.99 12.63
N ALA A 29 -53.76 54.91 13.93
CA ALA A 29 -52.62 54.16 14.46
C ALA A 29 -52.74 52.66 14.15
N LYS A 30 -53.94 52.08 14.30
CA LYS A 30 -54.20 50.68 13.99
C LYS A 30 -54.07 50.41 12.49
N LEU A 31 -54.63 51.27 11.64
CA LEU A 31 -54.54 51.16 10.19
C LEU A 31 -53.09 51.30 9.71
N ALA A 32 -52.31 52.23 10.29
CA ALA A 32 -50.90 52.38 10.00
C ALA A 32 -50.10 51.12 10.36
N ASN A 33 -50.41 50.51 11.50
CA ASN A 33 -49.77 49.26 11.94
C ASN A 33 -50.15 48.08 11.02
N ASP A 34 -51.43 47.95 10.67
CA ASP A 34 -51.92 46.89 9.78
C ASP A 34 -51.35 47.04 8.36
N LEU A 35 -51.23 48.27 7.85
CA LEU A 35 -50.56 48.56 6.56
C LEU A 35 -49.06 48.24 6.62
N SER A 36 -48.39 48.57 7.72
CA SER A 36 -46.98 48.23 7.94
C SER A 36 -46.78 46.70 7.95
N ASN A 37 -47.64 45.97 8.67
CA ASN A 37 -47.59 44.52 8.73
C ASN A 37 -47.89 43.87 7.36
N SER A 38 -48.91 44.37 6.65
CA SER A 38 -49.23 43.93 5.29
C SER A 38 -48.05 44.14 4.34
N ARG A 39 -47.36 45.28 4.44
CA ARG A 39 -46.15 45.56 3.67
C ARG A 39 -44.99 44.62 4.02
N ALA A 40 -44.81 44.30 5.30
CA ALA A 40 -43.80 43.35 5.74
C ALA A 40 -44.07 41.94 5.18
N VAL A 41 -45.32 41.46 5.27
CA VAL A 41 -45.73 40.17 4.69
C VAL A 41 -45.53 40.16 3.18
N HIS A 42 -45.89 41.23 2.48
CA HIS A 42 -45.66 41.32 1.04
C HIS A 42 -44.18 41.24 0.68
N SER A 43 -43.30 41.93 1.43
CA SER A 43 -41.86 41.86 1.24
C SER A 43 -41.32 40.43 1.39
N LEU A 44 -41.75 39.71 2.45
CA LEU A 44 -41.35 38.32 2.68
C LEU A 44 -41.84 37.40 1.58
N LEU A 45 -43.05 37.63 1.06
CA LEU A 45 -43.62 36.82 -0.02
C LEU A 45 -42.84 37.03 -1.33
N VAL A 46 -42.48 38.27 -1.66
CA VAL A 46 -41.65 38.59 -2.83
C VAL A 46 -40.27 37.93 -2.71
N GLU A 47 -39.64 37.97 -1.54
CA GLU A 47 -38.34 37.31 -1.29
C GLU A 47 -38.45 35.78 -1.40
N ALA A 48 -39.49 35.19 -0.80
CA ALA A 48 -39.74 33.75 -0.88
C ALA A 48 -39.99 33.28 -2.32
N MET A 49 -40.76 34.04 -3.10
CA MET A 49 -40.96 33.73 -4.53
C MET A 49 -39.68 33.87 -5.34
N GLY A 50 -38.88 34.91 -5.07
CA GLY A 50 -37.57 35.10 -5.71
C GLY A 50 -36.66 33.92 -5.46
N SER A 51 -36.50 33.52 -4.20
CA SER A 51 -35.67 32.37 -3.83
C SER A 51 -36.20 31.05 -4.40
N LEU A 52 -37.52 30.84 -4.46
CA LEU A 52 -38.12 29.66 -5.09
C LEU A 52 -37.83 29.62 -6.59
N ASN A 53 -37.93 30.75 -7.28
CA ASN A 53 -37.65 30.83 -8.71
C ASN A 53 -36.17 30.55 -9.01
N ASP A 54 -35.27 31.13 -8.22
CA ASP A 54 -33.83 30.86 -8.34
C ASP A 54 -33.52 29.39 -8.08
N ASN A 55 -34.14 28.79 -7.06
CA ASN A 55 -33.91 27.40 -6.73
C ASN A 55 -34.48 26.46 -7.82
N ARG A 56 -35.65 26.79 -8.38
CA ARG A 56 -36.20 26.08 -9.54
C ARG A 56 -35.23 26.13 -10.72
N GLN A 57 -34.69 27.30 -11.02
CA GLN A 57 -33.73 27.44 -12.12
C GLN A 57 -32.44 26.63 -11.87
N ARG A 58 -31.96 26.57 -10.63
CA ARG A 58 -30.80 25.74 -10.25
C ARG A 58 -31.09 24.25 -10.39
N VAL A 59 -32.27 23.80 -9.97
CA VAL A 59 -32.71 22.40 -10.13
C VAL A 59 -32.83 22.06 -11.62
N ASP A 60 -33.44 22.92 -12.43
CA ASP A 60 -33.56 22.71 -13.87
C ASP A 60 -32.17 22.60 -14.54
N ARG A 61 -31.20 23.45 -14.16
CA ARG A 61 -29.82 23.31 -14.66
C ARG A 61 -29.15 22.03 -14.17
N ALA A 62 -29.35 21.65 -12.91
CA ALA A 62 -28.80 20.41 -12.38
C ALA A 62 -29.36 19.19 -13.13
N LEU A 63 -30.65 19.17 -13.39
CA LEU A 63 -31.33 18.06 -14.03
C LEU A 63 -31.00 17.96 -15.52
N ASN A 64 -30.87 19.09 -16.21
CA ASN A 64 -30.63 19.10 -17.66
C ASN A 64 -29.14 19.08 -18.04
N THR A 65 -28.24 19.48 -17.14
CA THR A 65 -26.80 19.60 -17.46
C THR A 65 -25.95 18.70 -16.59
N HIS A 66 -26.05 18.83 -15.26
CA HIS A 66 -25.15 18.11 -14.36
C HIS A 66 -25.44 16.61 -14.32
N ILE A 67 -26.71 16.22 -14.22
CA ILE A 67 -27.10 14.80 -14.15
C ILE A 67 -26.66 14.04 -15.43
N PRO A 68 -26.98 14.50 -16.66
CA PRO A 68 -26.54 13.81 -17.87
C PRO A 68 -25.02 13.69 -17.98
N HIS A 69 -24.29 14.75 -17.62
CA HIS A 69 -22.83 14.74 -17.65
C HIS A 69 -22.25 13.69 -16.69
N ILE A 70 -22.79 13.59 -15.46
CA ILE A 70 -22.38 12.56 -14.49
C ILE A 70 -22.66 11.15 -15.05
N TYR A 71 -23.79 10.94 -15.71
CA TYR A 71 -24.10 9.64 -16.32
C TYR A 71 -23.12 9.30 -17.44
N GLU A 72 -22.70 10.28 -18.24
CA GLU A 72 -21.74 10.09 -19.32
C GLU A 72 -20.34 9.77 -18.77
N GLU A 73 -19.86 10.53 -17.76
CA GLU A 73 -18.59 10.25 -17.09
C GLU A 73 -18.58 8.86 -16.41
N LEU A 74 -19.70 8.48 -15.79
CA LEU A 74 -19.84 7.16 -15.17
C LEU A 74 -19.78 6.05 -16.22
N LYS A 75 -20.41 6.26 -17.38
CA LYS A 75 -20.38 5.32 -18.49
C LYS A 75 -18.95 5.17 -19.04
N GLU A 76 -18.24 6.27 -19.28
CA GLU A 76 -16.85 6.25 -19.75
C GLU A 76 -15.91 5.55 -18.75
N SER A 77 -16.11 5.82 -17.46
CA SER A 77 -15.37 5.16 -16.38
C SER A 77 -15.65 3.66 -16.33
N MET A 78 -16.90 3.24 -16.56
CA MET A 78 -17.29 1.84 -16.61
C MET A 78 -16.65 1.13 -17.82
N GLU A 79 -16.68 1.75 -18.99
CA GLU A 79 -16.01 1.22 -20.20
C GLU A 79 -14.50 1.06 -19.98
N SER A 80 -13.85 2.05 -19.36
CA SER A 80 -12.44 1.99 -19.00
C SER A 80 -12.13 0.87 -17.99
N LEU A 81 -13.00 0.66 -17.01
CA LEU A 81 -12.86 -0.43 -16.03
C LEU A 81 -13.00 -1.81 -16.68
N ILE A 82 -13.90 -1.95 -17.65
CA ILE A 82 -14.08 -3.19 -18.42
C ILE A 82 -12.82 -3.48 -19.26
N ASP A 83 -12.30 -2.49 -19.99
CA ASP A 83 -11.05 -2.65 -20.76
C ASP A 83 -9.87 -3.02 -19.84
N LEU A 84 -9.79 -2.41 -18.66
CA LEU A 84 -8.77 -2.75 -17.68
C LEU A 84 -8.94 -4.19 -17.14
N GLN A 85 -10.18 -4.60 -16.86
CA GLN A 85 -10.49 -5.96 -16.43
C GLN A 85 -10.07 -7.00 -17.48
N ASP A 86 -10.21 -6.69 -18.77
CA ASP A 86 -9.81 -7.59 -19.86
C ASP A 86 -8.29 -7.61 -20.09
N ARG A 87 -7.59 -6.48 -19.85
CA ARG A 87 -6.14 -6.35 -20.06
C ARG A 87 -5.31 -6.89 -18.91
N LEU A 88 -5.74 -6.68 -17.66
CA LEU A 88 -4.98 -7.08 -16.47
C LEU A 88 -4.57 -8.57 -16.45
N PRO A 89 -5.46 -9.53 -16.78
CA PRO A 89 -5.09 -10.94 -16.84
C PRO A 89 -4.02 -11.22 -17.90
N LYS A 90 -4.08 -10.54 -19.05
CA LYS A 90 -3.11 -10.69 -20.15
C LYS A 90 -1.73 -10.15 -19.73
N ILE A 91 -1.70 -8.99 -19.08
CA ILE A 91 -0.45 -8.42 -18.56
C ILE A 91 0.12 -9.34 -17.46
N ARG A 92 -0.73 -9.84 -16.57
CA ARG A 92 -0.30 -10.76 -15.51
C ARG A 92 0.28 -12.06 -16.06
N SER A 93 -0.32 -12.63 -17.12
CA SER A 93 0.22 -13.83 -17.76
C SER A 93 1.55 -13.53 -18.46
N GLN A 94 1.67 -12.40 -19.16
CA GLN A 94 2.93 -11.97 -19.77
C GLN A 94 4.04 -11.79 -18.74
N VAL A 95 3.77 -11.11 -17.62
CA VAL A 95 4.74 -10.94 -16.53
C VAL A 95 5.16 -12.28 -15.94
N LYS A 96 4.22 -13.22 -15.77
CA LYS A 96 4.53 -14.58 -15.32
C LYS A 96 5.48 -15.29 -16.29
N THR A 97 5.21 -15.23 -17.60
CA THR A 97 6.08 -15.83 -18.62
C THR A 97 7.47 -15.19 -18.63
N ILE A 98 7.56 -13.86 -18.52
CA ILE A 98 8.84 -13.14 -18.45
C ILE A 98 9.65 -13.60 -17.24
N ARG A 99 8.98 -13.74 -16.09
CA ARG A 99 9.61 -14.23 -14.86
C ARG A 99 10.12 -15.66 -15.03
N GLU A 100 9.34 -16.56 -15.60
CA GLU A 100 9.76 -17.95 -15.86
C GLU A 100 10.99 -18.02 -16.78
N VAL A 101 11.02 -17.21 -17.84
CA VAL A 101 12.18 -17.12 -18.75
C VAL A 101 13.40 -16.54 -18.04
N TYR A 102 13.21 -15.50 -17.23
CA TYR A 102 14.29 -14.88 -16.45
C TYR A 102 14.88 -15.86 -15.43
N ASP A 103 14.03 -16.55 -14.66
CA ASP A 103 14.45 -17.52 -13.66
C ASP A 103 15.19 -18.69 -14.32
N SER A 104 14.68 -19.21 -15.46
CA SER A 104 15.37 -20.22 -16.27
C SER A 104 16.75 -19.74 -16.78
N GLY A 105 16.82 -18.49 -17.25
CA GLY A 105 18.09 -17.88 -17.67
C GLY A 105 19.08 -17.75 -16.52
N ARG A 106 18.61 -17.35 -15.34
CA ARG A 106 19.41 -17.24 -14.12
C ARG A 106 19.95 -18.59 -13.68
N ASP A 107 19.13 -19.64 -13.71
CA ASP A 107 19.56 -20.99 -13.35
C ASP A 107 20.64 -21.50 -14.30
N LYS A 108 20.47 -21.31 -15.61
CA LYS A 108 21.50 -21.65 -16.61
C LYS A 108 22.80 -20.88 -16.39
N ALA A 109 22.70 -19.59 -16.07
CA ALA A 109 23.87 -18.76 -15.78
C ALA A 109 24.61 -19.25 -14.53
N ASN A 110 23.90 -19.64 -13.47
CA ASN A 110 24.49 -20.21 -12.26
C ASN A 110 25.20 -21.54 -12.53
N ILE A 111 24.59 -22.41 -13.35
CA ILE A 111 25.22 -23.67 -13.77
C ILE A 111 26.50 -23.38 -14.54
N LEU A 112 26.46 -22.44 -15.50
CA LEU A 112 27.63 -22.05 -16.30
C LEU A 112 28.72 -21.42 -15.43
N LEU A 113 28.35 -20.55 -14.48
CA LEU A 113 29.28 -19.95 -13.54
C LEU A 113 30.00 -21.05 -12.74
N THR A 114 29.25 -22.00 -12.21
CA THR A 114 29.80 -23.12 -11.44
C THR A 114 30.75 -23.98 -12.30
N ASP A 115 30.40 -24.22 -13.56
CA ASP A 115 31.24 -24.97 -14.50
C ASP A 115 32.52 -24.20 -14.88
N LEU A 116 32.41 -22.89 -15.10
CA LEU A 116 33.56 -22.02 -15.37
C LEU A 116 34.48 -21.89 -14.15
N GLU A 117 33.93 -21.72 -12.95
CA GLU A 117 34.67 -21.72 -11.69
C GLU A 117 35.42 -23.05 -11.52
N TRP A 118 34.76 -24.17 -11.79
CA TRP A 118 35.39 -25.48 -11.78
C TRP A 118 36.52 -25.54 -12.80
N LYS A 119 36.30 -25.11 -14.05
CA LYS A 119 37.32 -25.13 -15.10
C LYS A 119 38.53 -24.25 -14.75
N GLN A 120 38.30 -23.06 -14.21
CA GLN A 120 39.33 -22.09 -13.83
C GLN A 120 40.11 -22.51 -12.57
N SER A 121 39.52 -23.31 -11.68
CA SER A 121 40.16 -23.75 -10.44
C SER A 121 41.51 -24.44 -10.69
N SER A 122 42.46 -24.21 -9.79
CA SER A 122 43.79 -24.81 -9.86
C SER A 122 43.71 -26.35 -9.76
N PHE A 123 44.71 -27.05 -10.30
CA PHE A 123 44.74 -28.52 -10.25
C PHE A 123 44.73 -29.04 -8.80
N GLN A 124 45.41 -28.34 -7.88
CA GLN A 124 45.46 -28.70 -6.47
C GLN A 124 44.07 -28.57 -5.81
N ASP A 125 43.36 -27.46 -6.05
CA ASP A 125 42.02 -27.23 -5.49
C ASP A 125 41.01 -28.26 -6.02
N LYS A 126 41.15 -28.66 -7.29
CA LYS A 126 40.34 -29.73 -7.90
C LYS A 126 40.58 -31.07 -7.21
N CYS A 127 41.84 -31.46 -6.99
CA CYS A 127 42.17 -32.71 -6.29
C CYS A 127 41.63 -32.73 -4.86
N TYR A 128 41.81 -31.64 -4.09
CA TYR A 128 41.26 -31.54 -2.73
C TYR A 128 39.74 -31.62 -2.72
N ARG A 129 39.04 -30.92 -3.63
CA ARG A 129 37.57 -30.98 -3.73
C ARG A 129 37.07 -32.38 -4.13
N ILE A 130 37.76 -33.11 -5.01
CA ILE A 130 37.35 -34.48 -5.40
C ILE A 130 37.52 -35.47 -4.23
N ILE A 131 38.62 -35.33 -3.47
CA ILE A 131 38.93 -36.23 -2.36
C ILE A 131 37.99 -35.96 -1.17
N PHE A 132 37.78 -34.70 -0.80
CA PHE A 132 37.07 -34.33 0.43
C PHE A 132 35.60 -33.91 0.24
N THR A 133 35.18 -33.47 -0.95
CA THR A 133 33.80 -33.01 -1.20
C THR A 133 33.05 -34.02 -2.08
N ARG A 134 31.77 -34.29 -1.78
CA ARG A 134 30.92 -35.24 -2.54
C ARG A 134 30.29 -34.63 -3.79
N THR A 135 30.37 -33.31 -3.96
CA THR A 135 29.72 -32.54 -5.03
C THR A 135 30.72 -32.06 -6.07
N ALA A 136 31.56 -32.95 -6.59
CA ALA A 136 32.42 -32.64 -7.72
C ALA A 136 31.67 -32.98 -9.03
N PRO A 137 31.68 -32.10 -10.05
CA PRO A 137 30.97 -32.29 -11.31
C PRO A 137 31.75 -33.23 -12.26
N VAL A 138 32.21 -34.37 -11.74
CA VAL A 138 32.97 -35.39 -12.48
C VAL A 138 32.25 -36.72 -12.39
N SER A 139 32.57 -37.64 -13.32
CA SER A 139 31.95 -38.96 -13.33
C SER A 139 32.21 -39.69 -12.00
N SER A 140 31.23 -40.45 -11.52
CA SER A 140 31.36 -41.17 -10.24
C SER A 140 32.54 -42.16 -10.23
N LEU A 141 32.93 -42.65 -11.41
CA LEU A 141 34.09 -43.50 -11.62
C LEU A 141 35.41 -42.75 -11.39
N GLU A 142 35.54 -41.52 -11.88
CA GLU A 142 36.74 -40.70 -11.65
C GLU A 142 36.89 -40.37 -10.16
N ILE A 143 35.80 -40.03 -9.48
CA ILE A 143 35.81 -39.79 -8.02
C ILE A 143 36.31 -41.03 -7.28
N ALA A 144 35.81 -42.22 -7.65
CA ALA A 144 36.21 -43.47 -7.04
C ALA A 144 37.70 -43.77 -7.28
N LEU A 145 38.20 -43.55 -8.49
CA LEU A 145 39.62 -43.75 -8.84
C LEU A 145 40.53 -42.82 -8.03
N PHE A 146 40.22 -41.52 -7.94
CA PHE A 146 41.02 -40.57 -7.17
C PHE A 146 41.02 -40.90 -5.67
N ARG A 147 39.86 -41.29 -5.11
CA ARG A 147 39.77 -41.71 -3.70
C ARG A 147 40.51 -43.02 -3.43
N LEU A 148 40.43 -43.98 -4.34
CA LEU A 148 41.17 -45.24 -4.25
C LEU A 148 42.68 -44.99 -4.30
N ALA A 149 43.14 -44.16 -5.24
CA ALA A 149 44.55 -43.76 -5.33
C ALA A 149 45.03 -43.09 -4.05
N PHE A 150 44.24 -42.18 -3.47
CA PHE A 150 44.54 -41.56 -2.18
C PHE A 150 44.63 -42.59 -1.04
N CYS A 151 43.66 -43.50 -0.95
CA CYS A 151 43.68 -44.57 0.05
C CYS A 151 44.91 -45.47 -0.08
N LEU A 152 45.32 -45.82 -1.31
CA LEU A 152 46.53 -46.62 -1.54
C LEU A 152 47.78 -45.91 -1.05
N VAL A 153 47.94 -44.62 -1.38
CA VAL A 153 49.07 -43.81 -0.92
C VAL A 153 49.07 -43.70 0.61
N PHE A 154 47.90 -43.49 1.23
CA PHE A 154 47.77 -43.43 2.68
C PHE A 154 48.14 -44.76 3.35
N VAL A 155 47.70 -45.89 2.80
CA VAL A 155 48.06 -47.23 3.31
C VAL A 155 49.56 -47.48 3.18
N LEU A 156 50.17 -47.11 2.06
CA LEU A 156 51.62 -47.22 1.88
C LEU A 156 52.36 -46.36 2.91
N PHE A 157 51.90 -45.14 3.16
CA PHE A 157 52.52 -44.25 4.15
C PHE A 157 52.37 -44.78 5.57
N ALA A 158 51.18 -45.26 5.94
CA ALA A 158 50.92 -45.90 7.23
C ALA A 158 51.77 -47.17 7.42
N TRP A 159 51.95 -47.95 6.37
CA TRP A 159 52.83 -49.13 6.37
C TRP A 159 54.29 -48.75 6.61
N GLN A 160 54.81 -47.75 5.89
CA GLN A 160 56.18 -47.26 6.06
C GLN A 160 56.39 -46.67 7.47
N LEU A 161 55.42 -45.90 7.98
CA LEU A 161 55.46 -45.34 9.33
C LEU A 161 55.43 -46.46 10.39
N GLY A 162 54.58 -47.47 10.21
CA GLY A 162 54.52 -48.64 11.09
C GLY A 162 55.84 -49.40 11.09
N GLY A 163 56.42 -49.65 9.91
CA GLY A 163 57.74 -50.28 9.80
C GLY A 163 58.86 -49.47 10.44
N ALA A 164 58.84 -48.13 10.29
CA ALA A 164 59.79 -47.24 10.95
C ALA A 164 59.63 -47.24 12.47
N LEU A 165 58.38 -47.25 12.97
CA LEU A 165 58.08 -47.33 14.40
C LEU A 165 58.49 -48.68 14.99
N ASP A 166 58.20 -49.78 14.30
CA ASP A 166 58.65 -51.13 14.70
C ASP A 166 60.17 -51.23 14.69
N GLY A 167 60.82 -50.62 13.69
CA GLY A 167 62.27 -50.50 13.62
C GLY A 167 62.86 -49.71 14.78
N ALA A 168 62.29 -48.55 15.09
CA ALA A 168 62.67 -47.72 16.23
C ALA A 168 62.42 -48.45 17.56
N TYR A 169 61.30 -49.14 17.70
CA TYR A 169 60.94 -49.94 18.87
C TYR A 169 61.92 -51.11 19.06
N ARG A 170 62.25 -51.84 17.99
CA ARG A 170 63.27 -52.89 18.01
C ARG A 170 64.65 -52.34 18.37
N ALA A 171 65.08 -51.22 17.79
CA ALA A 171 66.36 -50.60 18.13
C ALA A 171 66.40 -50.20 19.61
N HIS A 172 65.31 -49.64 20.14
CA HIS A 172 65.20 -49.30 21.56
C HIS A 172 65.24 -50.54 22.45
N ARG A 173 64.60 -51.65 22.06
CA ARG A 173 64.62 -52.92 22.79
C ARG A 173 66.00 -53.58 22.75
N HIS A 174 66.69 -53.59 21.61
CA HIS A 174 68.03 -54.14 21.51
C HIS A 174 69.08 -53.32 22.27
N ARG A 175 68.89 -52.00 22.39
CA ARG A 175 69.74 -51.16 23.25
C ARG A 175 69.63 -51.54 24.74
N LEU A 176 68.47 -52.03 25.19
CA LEU A 176 68.29 -52.58 26.55
C LEU A 176 69.03 -53.91 26.74
N VAL A 177 69.10 -54.78 25.72
CA VAL A 177 69.82 -56.06 25.79
C VAL A 177 71.34 -55.88 25.93
N TRP A 178 71.90 -54.80 25.36
CA TRP A 178 73.30 -54.43 25.60
C TRP A 178 73.52 -53.68 26.91
N GLY A 179 72.47 -53.05 27.47
CA GLY A 179 72.50 -52.46 28.81
C GLY A 179 72.66 -53.49 29.92
N ASP A 180 71.96 -54.62 29.84
CA ASP A 180 72.05 -55.71 30.83
C ASP A 180 73.39 -56.46 30.81
N LYS A 181 74.14 -56.42 29.69
CA LYS A 181 75.48 -57.04 29.60
C LYS A 181 76.63 -56.15 30.08
N LEU A 182 76.36 -54.89 30.45
CA LEU A 182 77.36 -53.96 31.01
C LEU A 182 77.27 -53.84 32.54
N ILE A 183 76.33 -54.54 33.19
CA ILE A 183 76.11 -54.50 34.66
C ILE A 183 76.44 -55.86 35.32
N SER A 184 77.19 -56.74 34.63
CA SER A 184 77.83 -57.91 35.25
C SER A 184 79.33 -57.92 35.01
#